data_AF-A0A5N5QK58-F1
#
_entry.id   AF-A0A5N5QK58-F1
#
_cell.length_a   1.000
_cell.length_b   1.000
_cell.length_c   1.000
_cell.angle_alpha   90.00
_cell.angle_beta   90.00
_cell.angle_gamma   90.00
#
_symmetry.space_group_name_H-M   'P 1'
#
loop_
_entity.id
_entity.type
_entity.pdbx_description
1 polymer ?
#
loop_
_entity_poly.entity_id
_entity_poly.type
_entity_poly.pdbx_seq_one_letter_code
_entity_poly.pdbx_strand_id
1 'polypeptide(L)'
;MEQPSPDKVNTDNVQGDIIFGFPKRKEEFVFFVIKNAKNFKLALADLNVTSTTEVIEARKNIEEAKAQGLCGLIPCNFLNIAFSQKGLNTLGISDKMQDDAFTDGQLANAEGLGDDGIKESGGFEPNWETAFKHPIDGVLLVAGESWNSVNNRVKDALLFLGDSVLVAYRLKGSTRPGDQKGHEHFGWNDGISNPAIDGLVKPYAGQTVVEPGVILCRKPGDNVADRPEWTTEGSFLVFRQLEQLVPEFHKFLADNPVVLDGLDRERGSELQGARLFGRWKSGASLIQSPTKDDSTLGKDPKRNNDFQFPQNPGDAGQALCPYAAHIRKTNPRNDLEPDDVKPHSVNRTGIAYGPEVQPGEHEEHVSEFSRGLAFVCYQSSIDKGFQFMQKSWANNQRFPPFKTKKVVAGFDPIIGQANGLPRETLGSSEGPRMTLPIDFVISRGGEYFFSPSIDALRHHFAGVPRRPE
;
A
#
# COMPACT_ATOMS: atom_id res chain seq x y z
N MET A 1 18.10 -11.48 34.00
CA MET A 1 17.52 -10.67 32.92
C MET A 1 16.31 -11.45 32.43
N GLU A 2 15.11 -10.90 32.62
CA GLU A 2 13.86 -11.52 32.19
C GLU A 2 13.90 -11.63 30.66
N GLN A 3 13.72 -12.83 30.10
CA GLN A 3 13.60 -12.94 28.65
C GLN A 3 12.34 -12.18 28.22
N PRO A 4 12.42 -11.31 27.19
CA PRO A 4 11.25 -10.60 26.73
C PRO A 4 10.16 -11.60 26.32
N SER A 5 8.92 -11.33 26.73
CA SER A 5 7.78 -12.21 26.41
C SER A 5 7.69 -12.41 24.88
N PRO A 6 7.53 -13.66 24.39
CA PRO A 6 7.40 -13.94 22.96
C PRO A 6 6.23 -13.18 22.31
N ASP A 7 5.20 -12.87 23.10
CA ASP A 7 3.99 -12.17 22.67
C ASP A 7 4.20 -10.65 22.50
N LYS A 8 5.25 -10.10 23.11
CA LYS A 8 5.57 -8.66 23.00
C LYS A 8 6.38 -8.41 21.74
N VAL A 9 6.01 -7.38 20.98
CA VAL A 9 6.80 -6.95 19.81
C VAL A 9 8.05 -6.20 20.25
N ASN A 10 9.20 -6.61 19.72
CA ASN A 10 10.47 -5.92 19.87
C ASN A 10 10.70 -4.95 18.70
N THR A 11 10.54 -3.65 18.94
CA THR A 11 10.69 -2.62 17.90
C THR A 11 12.13 -2.45 17.40
N ASP A 12 13.13 -2.91 18.15
CA ASP A 12 14.53 -2.94 17.68
C ASP A 12 14.77 -4.03 16.64
N ASN A 13 13.88 -5.03 16.57
CA ASN A 13 14.01 -6.18 15.69
C ASN A 13 13.12 -6.09 14.44
N VAL A 14 12.05 -5.29 14.49
CA VAL A 14 11.15 -5.06 13.35
C VAL A 14 11.72 -3.97 12.44
N GLN A 15 11.83 -4.24 11.13
CA GLN A 15 12.21 -3.25 10.12
C GLN A 15 11.25 -2.04 10.10
N GLY A 16 11.81 -0.83 10.03
CA GLY A 16 11.13 0.43 10.36
C GLY A 16 9.96 0.86 9.47
N ASP A 17 9.88 0.42 8.22
CA ASP A 17 8.73 0.76 7.35
C ASP A 17 7.47 -0.02 7.73
N ILE A 18 7.59 -1.17 8.42
CA ILE A 18 6.48 -2.11 8.63
C ILE A 18 5.35 -1.55 9.51
N ILE A 19 5.67 -0.89 10.63
CA ILE A 19 4.67 -0.46 11.63
C ILE A 19 4.28 1.01 11.44
N PHE A 20 5.26 1.92 11.44
CA PHE A 20 5.00 3.36 11.37
C PHE A 20 5.23 3.94 9.98
N GLY A 21 5.91 3.21 9.08
CA GLY A 21 6.41 3.76 7.83
C GLY A 21 7.53 4.78 8.03
N PHE A 22 8.43 4.90 7.07
CA PHE A 22 9.45 5.93 7.10
C PHE A 22 8.86 7.36 7.02
N PRO A 23 9.30 8.32 7.86
CA PRO A 23 8.95 9.72 7.67
C PRO A 23 9.72 10.27 6.46
N LYS A 24 9.07 10.27 5.28
CA LYS A 24 9.74 10.46 4.00
C LYS A 24 9.20 11.62 3.17
N ARG A 25 10.08 12.19 2.35
CA ARG A 25 9.76 13.08 1.22
C ARG A 25 10.10 12.45 -0.11
N LYS A 26 11.19 11.70 -0.13
CA LYS A 26 11.77 11.01 -1.26
C LYS A 26 11.95 9.56 -0.87
N GLU A 27 11.75 8.67 -1.81
CA GLU A 27 12.00 7.25 -1.62
C GLU A 27 12.43 6.64 -2.94
N GLU A 28 13.32 5.67 -2.87
CA GLU A 28 13.76 4.90 -4.01
C GLU A 28 13.66 3.41 -3.70
N PHE A 29 12.95 2.71 -4.57
CA PHE A 29 12.87 1.25 -4.58
C PHE A 29 13.93 0.75 -5.54
N VAL A 30 14.92 0.00 -5.02
CA VAL A 30 15.99 -0.59 -5.82
C VAL A 30 15.78 -2.10 -5.87
N PHE A 31 15.21 -2.58 -6.97
CA PHE A 31 14.98 -4.00 -7.21
C PHE A 31 16.25 -4.65 -7.73
N PHE A 32 16.62 -5.81 -7.19
CA PHE A 32 17.87 -6.47 -7.50
C PHE A 32 17.73 -7.97 -7.70
N VAL A 33 18.72 -8.53 -8.38
CA VAL A 33 18.97 -9.97 -8.53
C VAL A 33 20.30 -10.30 -7.87
N ILE A 34 20.37 -11.41 -7.15
CA ILE A 34 21.57 -11.87 -6.46
C ILE A 34 22.45 -12.62 -7.46
N LYS A 35 23.67 -12.11 -7.69
CA LYS A 35 24.67 -12.68 -8.61
C LYS A 35 25.63 -13.63 -7.90
N ASN A 36 25.93 -13.37 -6.64
CA ASN A 36 26.82 -14.20 -5.82
C ASN A 36 26.25 -14.34 -4.41
N ALA A 37 25.47 -15.41 -4.19
CA ALA A 37 24.81 -15.66 -2.91
C ALA A 37 25.77 -15.69 -1.72
N LYS A 38 26.97 -16.28 -1.89
CA LYS A 38 27.96 -16.34 -0.81
C LYS A 38 28.42 -14.95 -0.36
N ASN A 39 28.80 -14.08 -1.31
CA ASN A 39 29.24 -12.73 -0.99
C ASN A 39 28.08 -11.86 -0.49
N PHE A 40 26.89 -12.04 -1.06
CA PHE A 40 25.68 -11.34 -0.61
C PHE A 40 25.39 -11.66 0.86
N LYS A 41 25.42 -12.94 1.23
CA LYS A 41 25.22 -13.39 2.62
C LYS A 41 26.27 -12.83 3.59
N LEU A 42 27.52 -12.67 3.17
CA LEU A 42 28.56 -12.05 4.00
C LEU A 42 28.28 -10.56 4.22
N ALA A 43 27.84 -9.85 3.18
CA ALA A 43 27.49 -8.44 3.28
C ALA A 43 26.20 -8.21 4.09
N LEU A 44 25.25 -9.13 4.07
CA LEU A 44 23.95 -8.89 4.71
C LEU A 44 24.01 -8.76 6.25
N ALA A 45 24.98 -9.43 6.90
CA ALA A 45 25.14 -9.42 8.36
C ALA A 45 25.28 -8.00 8.95
N ASP A 46 25.98 -7.16 8.21
CA ASP A 46 26.42 -5.84 8.64
C ASP A 46 25.66 -4.71 7.91
N LEU A 47 24.67 -5.07 7.07
CA LEU A 47 23.85 -4.07 6.39
C LEU A 47 23.04 -3.31 7.44
N ASN A 48 23.25 -2.00 7.50
CA ASN A 48 22.62 -1.14 8.49
C ASN A 48 21.13 -0.88 8.13
N VAL A 49 20.27 -1.84 8.44
CA VAL A 49 18.83 -1.76 8.22
C VAL A 49 18.18 -0.98 9.37
N THR A 50 17.32 -0.02 9.02
CA THR A 50 16.58 0.83 9.97
C THR A 50 15.51 0.03 10.69
N SER A 51 15.54 0.05 12.02
CA SER A 51 14.55 -0.53 12.92
C SER A 51 13.32 0.37 13.14
N THR A 52 12.26 -0.20 13.71
CA THR A 52 11.07 0.55 14.12
C THR A 52 11.38 1.53 15.24
N THR A 53 12.28 1.18 16.16
CA THR A 53 12.73 2.09 17.23
C THR A 53 13.36 3.36 16.66
N GLU A 54 14.26 3.23 15.67
CA GLU A 54 14.87 4.40 15.01
C GLU A 54 13.83 5.29 14.31
N VAL A 55 12.78 4.68 13.75
CA VAL A 55 11.67 5.44 13.15
C VAL A 55 10.85 6.19 14.20
N ILE A 56 10.59 5.58 15.36
CA ILE A 56 9.92 6.25 16.50
C ILE A 56 10.75 7.47 16.94
N GLU A 57 12.06 7.30 17.10
CA GLU A 57 12.96 8.38 17.48
C GLU A 57 12.98 9.50 16.43
N ALA A 58 13.11 9.15 15.15
CA ALA A 58 13.10 10.14 14.07
C ALA A 58 11.78 10.95 14.04
N ARG A 59 10.63 10.30 14.24
CA ARG A 59 9.33 10.97 14.31
C ARG A 59 9.24 11.92 15.49
N LYS A 60 9.68 11.49 16.67
CA LYS A 60 9.75 12.33 17.88
C LYS A 60 10.62 13.57 17.63
N ASN A 61 11.80 13.40 17.04
CA ASN A 61 12.69 14.52 16.73
C ASN A 61 12.05 15.52 15.75
N ILE A 62 11.32 15.02 14.74
CA ILE A 62 10.57 15.86 13.78
C ILE A 62 9.45 16.63 14.49
N GLU A 63 8.72 16.00 15.41
CA GLU A 63 7.65 16.64 16.17
C GLU A 63 8.18 17.72 17.11
N GLU A 64 9.28 17.44 17.81
CA GLU A 64 9.94 18.40 18.71
C GLU A 64 10.48 19.61 17.93
N ALA A 65 11.14 19.39 16.79
CA ALA A 65 11.62 20.48 15.94
C ALA A 65 10.49 21.38 15.44
N LYS A 66 9.34 20.80 15.05
CA LYS A 66 8.15 21.57 14.67
C LYS A 66 7.59 22.37 15.85
N ALA A 67 7.52 21.76 17.03
CA ALA A 67 7.03 22.43 18.25
C ALA A 67 7.94 23.62 18.66
N GLN A 68 9.23 23.52 18.38
CA GLN A 68 10.22 24.60 18.59
C GLN A 68 10.21 25.65 17.47
N GLY A 69 9.42 25.46 16.40
CA GLY A 69 9.37 26.39 15.26
C GLY A 69 10.64 26.38 14.40
N LEU A 70 11.42 25.29 14.42
CA LEU A 70 12.61 25.18 13.57
C LEU A 70 12.20 25.15 12.09
N CYS A 71 12.85 25.99 11.29
CA CYS A 71 12.65 26.07 9.85
C CYS A 71 13.49 25.00 9.12
N GLY A 72 12.86 24.26 8.21
CA GLY A 72 13.54 23.27 7.37
C GLY A 72 13.19 21.82 7.70
N LEU A 73 13.75 20.90 6.92
CA LEU A 73 13.62 19.46 7.15
C LEU A 73 14.80 18.97 7.99
N ILE A 74 14.54 18.09 8.95
CA ILE A 74 15.61 17.38 9.65
C ILE A 74 16.22 16.37 8.66
N PRO A 75 17.54 16.37 8.43
CA PRO A 75 18.18 15.37 7.61
C PRO A 75 17.94 13.96 8.17
N CYS A 76 17.39 13.07 7.35
CA CYS A 76 17.14 11.69 7.72
C CYS A 76 17.24 10.78 6.49
N ASN A 77 17.80 9.59 6.66
CA ASN A 77 17.73 8.54 5.66
C ASN A 77 17.47 7.21 6.34
N PHE A 78 16.74 6.35 5.64
CA PHE A 78 16.29 5.07 6.14
C PHE A 78 16.53 4.00 5.08
N LEU A 79 16.77 2.77 5.53
CA LEU A 79 17.02 1.62 4.67
C LEU A 79 16.29 0.39 5.21
N ASN A 80 15.41 -0.19 4.41
CA ASN A 80 14.87 -1.54 4.62
C ASN A 80 15.17 -2.44 3.42
N ILE A 81 15.07 -3.74 3.64
CA ILE A 81 15.30 -4.78 2.62
C ILE A 81 14.24 -5.87 2.72
N ALA A 82 13.78 -6.35 1.57
CA ALA A 82 12.82 -7.45 1.49
C ALA A 82 13.22 -8.42 0.36
N PHE A 83 12.81 -9.69 0.48
CA PHE A 83 13.20 -10.78 -0.42
C PHE A 83 11.97 -11.48 -1.01
N SER A 84 11.98 -11.76 -2.31
CA SER A 84 10.96 -12.60 -2.93
C SER A 84 11.21 -14.07 -2.61
N GLN A 85 10.24 -14.96 -2.89
CA GLN A 85 10.45 -16.41 -2.77
C GLN A 85 11.67 -16.87 -3.59
N LYS A 86 11.87 -16.29 -4.78
CA LYS A 86 13.05 -16.58 -5.59
C LYS A 86 14.34 -16.15 -4.89
N GLY A 87 14.37 -14.96 -4.30
CA GLY A 87 15.53 -14.50 -3.54
C GLY A 87 15.89 -15.43 -2.39
N LEU A 88 14.88 -15.92 -1.65
CA LEU A 88 15.08 -16.92 -0.60
C LEU A 88 15.69 -18.21 -1.16
N ASN A 89 15.16 -18.71 -2.29
CA ASN A 89 15.69 -19.90 -2.96
C ASN A 89 17.15 -19.69 -3.41
N THR A 90 17.49 -18.53 -3.96
CA THR A 90 18.87 -18.16 -4.36
C THR A 90 19.81 -18.12 -3.15
N LEU A 91 19.30 -17.75 -1.98
CA LEU A 91 20.02 -17.82 -0.70
C LEU A 91 20.00 -19.22 -0.08
N GLY A 92 19.35 -20.22 -0.68
CA GLY A 92 19.24 -21.56 -0.11
C GLY A 92 18.39 -21.61 1.16
N ILE A 93 17.48 -20.65 1.34
CA ILE A 93 16.45 -20.65 2.39
C ILE A 93 15.21 -21.29 1.79
N SER A 94 14.92 -22.53 2.16
CA SER A 94 13.85 -23.35 1.55
C SER A 94 12.66 -23.58 2.48
N ASP A 95 12.67 -23.01 3.68
CA ASP A 95 11.59 -23.18 4.65
C ASP A 95 10.28 -22.58 4.11
N LYS A 96 9.17 -23.31 4.25
CA LYS A 96 7.86 -22.84 3.79
C LYS A 96 7.28 -21.85 4.79
N MET A 97 7.05 -20.61 4.35
CA MET A 97 6.44 -19.57 5.19
C MET A 97 4.91 -19.64 5.25
N GLN A 98 4.30 -20.64 4.62
CA GLN A 98 2.86 -20.93 4.66
C GLN A 98 1.99 -19.78 4.09
N ASP A 99 2.43 -19.22 2.97
CA ASP A 99 1.69 -18.24 2.17
C ASP A 99 1.89 -18.59 0.68
N ASP A 100 0.83 -19.09 0.04
CA ASP A 100 0.92 -19.65 -1.32
C ASP A 100 1.12 -18.52 -2.34
N ALA A 101 0.42 -17.39 -2.14
CA ALA A 101 0.61 -16.20 -2.97
C ALA A 101 2.08 -15.74 -3.00
N PHE A 102 2.73 -15.62 -1.85
CA PHE A 102 4.16 -15.30 -1.78
C PHE A 102 5.03 -16.35 -2.48
N THR A 103 4.72 -17.64 -2.28
CA THR A 103 5.48 -18.75 -2.85
C THR A 103 5.43 -18.75 -4.38
N ASP A 104 4.25 -18.48 -4.94
CA ASP A 104 4.01 -18.43 -6.39
C ASP A 104 4.54 -17.15 -7.03
N GLY A 105 4.60 -16.05 -6.28
CA GLY A 105 5.00 -14.73 -6.75
C GLY A 105 3.86 -13.97 -7.43
N GLN A 106 4.02 -12.64 -7.55
CA GLN A 106 2.92 -11.79 -8.00
C GLN A 106 2.60 -11.97 -9.50
N LEU A 107 3.60 -12.26 -10.34
CA LEU A 107 3.41 -12.46 -11.77
C LEU A 107 2.45 -13.63 -12.05
N ALA A 108 2.60 -14.75 -11.33
CA ALA A 108 1.70 -15.89 -11.43
C ALA A 108 0.28 -15.58 -10.93
N ASN A 109 0.17 -14.59 -10.03
CA ASN A 109 -1.10 -14.17 -9.45
C ASN A 109 -1.79 -13.01 -10.20
N ALA A 110 -1.14 -12.43 -11.23
CA ALA A 110 -1.60 -11.22 -11.91
C ALA A 110 -2.99 -11.38 -12.54
N GLU A 111 -3.26 -12.50 -13.22
CA GLU A 111 -4.58 -12.80 -13.80
C GLU A 111 -5.67 -12.82 -12.71
N GLY A 112 -5.35 -13.47 -11.57
CA GLY A 112 -6.28 -13.55 -10.44
C GLY A 112 -6.53 -12.21 -9.78
N LEU A 113 -5.57 -11.27 -9.84
CA LEU A 113 -5.75 -9.89 -9.38
C LEU A 113 -6.60 -9.06 -10.34
N GLY A 114 -6.81 -9.54 -11.57
CA GLY A 114 -7.57 -8.87 -12.61
C GLY A 114 -6.75 -7.93 -13.48
N ASP A 115 -5.41 -7.99 -13.38
CA ASP A 115 -4.52 -7.13 -14.16
C ASP A 115 -4.83 -7.21 -15.65
N ASP A 116 -4.63 -6.11 -16.38
CA ASP A 116 -4.72 -6.12 -17.83
C ASP A 116 -3.56 -6.89 -18.46
N GLY A 117 -3.84 -7.63 -19.53
CA GLY A 117 -2.88 -8.52 -20.18
C GLY A 117 -3.48 -9.40 -21.27
N ILE A 118 -2.63 -10.22 -21.87
CA ILE A 118 -3.00 -11.11 -22.97
C ILE A 118 -2.98 -12.55 -22.46
N LYS A 119 -4.07 -13.29 -22.69
CA LYS A 119 -4.14 -14.73 -22.42
C LYS A 119 -3.92 -15.51 -23.70
N GLU A 120 -2.81 -16.23 -23.77
CA GLU A 120 -2.47 -17.12 -24.89
C GLU A 120 -2.31 -18.57 -24.41
N SER A 121 -2.00 -19.50 -25.33
CA SER A 121 -1.82 -20.92 -25.00
C SER A 121 -0.70 -21.18 -23.98
N GLY A 122 0.24 -20.24 -23.83
CA GLY A 122 1.36 -20.31 -22.88
C GLY A 122 1.06 -19.79 -21.47
N GLY A 123 -0.12 -19.19 -21.24
CA GLY A 123 -0.49 -18.57 -19.97
C GLY A 123 -0.98 -17.14 -20.12
N PHE A 124 -1.12 -16.45 -18.99
CA PHE A 124 -1.48 -15.03 -18.92
C PHE A 124 -0.21 -14.19 -18.85
N GLU A 125 -0.08 -13.22 -19.77
CA GLU A 125 1.00 -12.25 -19.78
C GLU A 125 0.46 -10.84 -19.47
N PRO A 126 0.72 -10.28 -18.29
CA PRO A 126 0.22 -8.95 -17.94
C PRO A 126 0.96 -7.84 -18.69
N ASN A 127 0.31 -6.68 -18.84
CA ASN A 127 0.87 -5.46 -19.45
C ASN A 127 1.82 -4.69 -18.51
N TRP A 128 2.73 -5.41 -17.86
CA TRP A 128 3.70 -4.89 -16.90
C TRP A 128 4.99 -4.38 -17.56
N GLU A 129 5.75 -3.58 -16.81
CA GLU A 129 7.15 -3.27 -17.12
C GLU A 129 7.95 -4.55 -17.29
N THR A 130 8.82 -4.60 -18.31
CA THR A 130 9.64 -5.76 -18.64
C THR A 130 10.43 -6.27 -17.43
N ALA A 131 10.89 -5.38 -16.55
CA ALA A 131 11.64 -5.77 -15.36
C ALA A 131 10.83 -6.64 -14.38
N PHE A 132 9.51 -6.42 -14.25
CA PHE A 132 8.63 -7.23 -13.39
C PHE A 132 8.11 -8.50 -14.08
N LYS A 133 8.34 -8.65 -15.40
CA LYS A 133 8.13 -9.92 -16.12
C LYS A 133 9.30 -10.89 -15.97
N HIS A 134 10.40 -10.41 -15.41
CA HIS A 134 11.58 -11.21 -15.10
C HIS A 134 11.77 -11.33 -13.60
N PRO A 135 12.51 -12.35 -13.14
CA PRO A 135 12.54 -12.60 -11.72
C PRO A 135 13.38 -11.55 -10.97
N ILE A 136 12.82 -11.07 -9.87
CA ILE A 136 13.47 -10.16 -8.91
C ILE A 136 13.72 -10.94 -7.63
N ASP A 137 14.91 -10.85 -7.05
CA ASP A 137 15.27 -11.58 -5.83
C ASP A 137 14.99 -10.75 -4.56
N GLY A 138 15.06 -9.43 -4.65
CA GLY A 138 14.74 -8.56 -3.53
C GLY A 138 14.63 -7.09 -3.91
N VAL A 139 14.33 -6.28 -2.90
CA VAL A 139 14.18 -4.83 -3.01
C VAL A 139 14.81 -4.13 -1.82
N LEU A 140 15.55 -3.06 -2.08
CA LEU A 140 15.94 -2.07 -1.06
C LEU A 140 14.92 -0.94 -1.08
N LEU A 141 14.38 -0.59 0.09
CA LEU A 141 13.53 0.58 0.29
C LEU A 141 14.40 1.66 0.94
N VAL A 142 14.71 2.72 0.20
CA VAL A 142 15.58 3.79 0.69
C VAL A 142 14.83 5.11 0.70
N ALA A 143 14.56 5.64 1.89
CA ALA A 143 13.76 6.84 2.05
C ALA A 143 14.51 7.95 2.78
N GLY A 144 14.07 9.19 2.60
CA GLY A 144 14.66 10.33 3.29
C GLY A 144 13.95 11.65 2.99
N GLU A 145 14.50 12.74 3.51
CA GLU A 145 13.95 14.09 3.34
C GLU A 145 14.31 14.73 1.99
N SER A 146 15.39 14.26 1.35
CA SER A 146 15.92 14.81 0.10
C SER A 146 16.52 13.72 -0.80
N TRP A 147 16.63 14.03 -2.10
CA TRP A 147 17.31 13.12 -3.04
C TRP A 147 18.80 12.98 -2.73
N ASN A 148 19.43 13.96 -2.10
CA ASN A 148 20.83 13.85 -1.68
C ASN A 148 20.99 12.75 -0.62
N SER A 149 20.15 12.79 0.43
CA SER A 149 20.15 11.77 1.48
C SER A 149 19.82 10.38 0.95
N VAL A 150 18.81 10.27 0.08
CA VAL A 150 18.44 8.99 -0.55
C VAL A 150 19.54 8.46 -1.47
N ASN A 151 20.07 9.28 -2.40
CA ASN A 151 21.09 8.83 -3.34
C ASN A 151 22.38 8.40 -2.62
N ASN A 152 22.78 9.10 -1.55
CA ASN A 152 23.93 8.72 -0.73
C ASN A 152 23.68 7.37 -0.03
N ARG A 153 22.49 7.19 0.57
CA ARG A 153 22.15 5.92 1.24
C ARG A 153 22.04 4.74 0.26
N VAL A 154 21.48 4.95 -0.93
CA VAL A 154 21.47 3.95 -2.01
C VAL A 154 22.90 3.60 -2.43
N LYS A 155 23.76 4.61 -2.63
CA LYS A 155 25.16 4.39 -3.00
C LYS A 155 25.90 3.58 -1.95
N ASP A 156 25.75 3.92 -0.68
CA ASP A 156 26.39 3.21 0.43
C ASP A 156 25.91 1.75 0.51
N ALA A 157 24.60 1.52 0.40
CA ALA A 157 24.03 0.17 0.41
C ALA A 157 24.52 -0.68 -0.78
N LEU A 158 24.54 -0.12 -1.99
CA LEU A 158 25.02 -0.83 -3.18
C LEU A 158 26.54 -1.06 -3.14
N LEU A 159 27.32 -0.12 -2.61
CA LEU A 159 28.75 -0.33 -2.39
C LEU A 159 29.01 -1.47 -1.39
N PHE A 160 28.18 -1.55 -0.36
CA PHE A 160 28.26 -2.60 0.65
C PHE A 160 27.95 -3.99 0.09
N LEU A 161 26.91 -4.09 -0.75
CA LEU A 161 26.56 -5.33 -1.44
C LEU A 161 27.55 -5.65 -2.57
N GLY A 162 28.19 -4.64 -3.16
CA GLY A 162 29.16 -4.77 -4.24
C GLY A 162 28.62 -5.56 -5.42
N ASP A 163 29.49 -6.33 -6.08
CA ASP A 163 29.15 -7.15 -7.25
C ASP A 163 28.32 -8.40 -6.90
N SER A 164 27.88 -8.55 -5.64
CA SER A 164 27.00 -9.65 -5.25
C SER A 164 25.56 -9.48 -5.74
N VAL A 165 25.18 -8.27 -6.15
CA VAL A 165 23.88 -7.94 -6.72
C VAL A 165 23.98 -7.29 -8.09
N LEU A 166 22.94 -7.44 -8.89
CA LEU A 166 22.68 -6.66 -10.09
C LEU A 166 21.37 -5.88 -9.89
N VAL A 167 21.40 -4.56 -10.08
CA VAL A 167 20.18 -3.75 -10.06
C VAL A 167 19.36 -4.06 -11.31
N ALA A 168 18.15 -4.57 -11.11
CA ALA A 168 17.23 -4.94 -12.18
C ALA A 168 16.31 -3.77 -12.57
N TYR A 169 15.84 -3.00 -11.59
CA TYR A 169 14.94 -1.88 -11.80
C TYR A 169 15.03 -0.88 -10.65
N ARG A 170 14.69 0.39 -10.92
CA ARG A 170 14.63 1.44 -9.91
C ARG A 170 13.37 2.26 -10.13
N LEU A 171 12.62 2.51 -9.06
CA LEU A 171 11.51 3.44 -9.07
C LEU A 171 11.71 4.53 -8.02
N LYS A 172 11.61 5.78 -8.46
CA LYS A 172 11.77 6.97 -7.61
C LYS A 172 10.41 7.57 -7.27
N GLY A 173 10.08 7.55 -5.98
CA GLY A 173 8.90 8.17 -5.40
C GLY A 173 9.19 9.55 -4.77
N SER A 174 8.18 10.40 -4.72
CA SER A 174 8.21 11.71 -4.10
C SER A 174 6.85 12.10 -3.54
N THR A 175 6.83 12.72 -2.36
CA THR A 175 5.64 13.47 -1.94
C THR A 175 5.40 14.60 -2.94
N ARG A 176 4.15 14.77 -3.38
CA ARG A 176 3.74 15.85 -4.29
C ARG A 176 4.01 17.25 -3.69
N PRO A 177 4.21 18.28 -4.54
CA PRO A 177 4.65 19.60 -4.10
C PRO A 177 3.53 20.43 -3.45
N GLY A 178 3.92 21.48 -2.71
CA GLY A 178 3.00 22.49 -2.16
C GLY A 178 1.85 21.90 -1.35
N ASP A 179 0.63 22.36 -1.64
CA ASP A 179 -0.61 21.94 -0.96
C ASP A 179 -1.05 20.52 -1.33
N GLN A 180 -0.44 19.91 -2.34
CA GLN A 180 -0.68 18.51 -2.72
C GLN A 180 0.18 17.55 -1.90
N LYS A 181 1.01 18.05 -0.98
CA LYS A 181 1.76 17.20 -0.06
C LYS A 181 0.80 16.30 0.74
N GLY A 182 1.00 14.99 0.64
CA GLY A 182 0.16 13.99 1.31
C GLY A 182 -1.01 13.52 0.46
N HIS A 183 -1.21 14.12 -0.73
CA HIS A 183 -2.20 13.68 -1.69
C HIS A 183 -1.56 12.76 -2.73
N GLU A 184 -2.31 11.76 -3.20
CA GLU A 184 -1.96 10.98 -4.39
C GLU A 184 -2.25 11.79 -5.68
N HIS A 185 -1.98 11.22 -6.86
CA HIS A 185 -2.00 12.00 -8.11
C HIS A 185 -3.39 12.42 -8.61
N PHE A 186 -4.47 11.73 -8.25
CA PHE A 186 -5.83 12.23 -8.51
C PHE A 186 -6.21 13.42 -7.60
N GLY A 187 -5.44 13.65 -6.53
CA GLY A 187 -5.54 14.79 -5.62
C GLY A 187 -6.25 14.50 -4.30
N TRP A 188 -6.42 13.24 -3.90
CA TRP A 188 -6.98 12.84 -2.62
C TRP A 188 -5.90 12.69 -1.55
N ASN A 189 -6.14 13.28 -0.37
CA ASN A 189 -5.31 13.11 0.81
C ASN A 189 -5.27 11.62 1.22
N ASP A 190 -4.07 11.04 1.23
CA ASP A 190 -3.81 9.62 1.49
C ASP A 190 -3.12 9.42 2.85
N GLY A 191 -3.02 8.17 3.30
CA GLY A 191 -2.39 7.81 4.57
C GLY A 191 -3.23 8.12 5.82
N ILE A 192 -4.51 8.45 5.66
CA ILE A 192 -5.41 8.79 6.79
C ILE A 192 -5.77 7.56 7.63
N SER A 193 -6.10 6.44 6.99
CA SER A 193 -6.62 5.25 7.65
C SER A 193 -5.69 4.06 7.43
N ASN A 194 -4.97 3.70 8.49
CA ASN A 194 -4.22 2.46 8.67
C ASN A 194 -4.70 1.80 9.97
N PRO A 195 -4.56 0.47 10.14
CA PRO A 195 -4.90 -0.17 11.41
C PRO A 195 -4.00 0.34 12.54
N ALA A 196 -4.56 0.51 13.73
CA ALA A 196 -3.77 0.67 14.94
C ALA A 196 -3.37 -0.72 15.44
N ILE A 197 -2.07 -0.99 15.47
CA ILE A 197 -1.55 -2.25 15.98
C ILE A 197 -1.55 -2.20 17.51
N ASP A 198 -2.25 -3.14 18.14
CA ASP A 198 -2.41 -3.17 19.59
C ASP A 198 -1.07 -3.21 20.33
N GLY A 199 -0.99 -2.46 21.43
CA GLY A 199 0.25 -2.28 22.21
C GLY A 199 1.35 -1.45 21.54
N LEU A 200 1.22 -1.05 20.27
CA LEU A 200 2.24 -0.29 19.53
C LEU A 200 1.76 1.08 19.07
N VAL A 201 0.50 1.18 18.62
CA VAL A 201 -0.06 2.41 18.07
C VAL A 201 -1.26 2.83 18.92
N LYS A 202 -1.22 4.04 19.48
CA LYS A 202 -2.38 4.60 20.18
C LYS A 202 -3.48 4.91 19.15
N PRO A 203 -4.66 4.29 19.23
CA PRO A 203 -5.70 4.48 18.22
C PRO A 203 -6.35 5.87 18.31
N TYR A 204 -6.66 6.45 17.14
CA TYR A 204 -7.63 7.52 17.02
C TYR A 204 -9.07 6.99 17.04
N ALA A 205 -10.05 7.86 17.25
CA ALA A 205 -11.46 7.49 17.20
C ALA A 205 -11.83 6.93 15.82
N GLY A 206 -12.60 5.83 15.81
CA GLY A 206 -12.99 5.08 14.60
C GLY A 206 -11.86 4.32 13.90
N GLN A 207 -10.64 4.30 14.43
CA GLN A 207 -9.54 3.51 13.86
C GLN A 207 -9.67 2.03 14.24
N THR A 208 -9.58 1.14 13.25
CA THR A 208 -9.59 -0.31 13.48
C THR A 208 -8.36 -0.70 14.30
N VAL A 209 -8.57 -1.39 15.42
CA VAL A 209 -7.50 -1.97 16.24
C VAL A 209 -7.34 -3.45 15.87
N VAL A 210 -6.11 -3.86 15.60
CA VAL A 210 -5.76 -5.26 15.26
C VAL A 210 -4.66 -5.77 16.17
N GLU A 211 -4.65 -7.06 16.43
CA GLU A 211 -3.52 -7.69 17.10
C GLU A 211 -2.27 -7.63 16.20
N PRO A 212 -1.04 -7.60 16.77
CA PRO A 212 0.19 -7.47 16.00
C PRO A 212 0.38 -8.56 14.92
N GLY A 213 -0.14 -9.75 15.16
CA GLY A 213 -0.12 -10.91 14.29
C GLY A 213 -0.87 -10.76 12.97
N VAL A 214 -1.69 -9.71 12.81
CA VAL A 214 -2.28 -9.34 11.51
C VAL A 214 -1.22 -8.75 10.58
N ILE A 215 -0.18 -8.12 11.13
CA ILE A 215 0.88 -7.43 10.37
C ILE A 215 2.22 -8.15 10.48
N LEU A 216 2.54 -8.74 11.64
CA LEU A 216 3.81 -9.38 11.96
C LEU A 216 3.65 -10.88 12.14
N CYS A 217 4.54 -11.65 11.53
CA CYS A 217 4.50 -13.11 11.63
C CYS A 217 4.87 -13.58 13.05
N ARG A 218 4.23 -14.67 13.49
CA ARG A 218 4.43 -15.33 14.79
C ARG A 218 4.19 -14.41 16.01
N LYS A 219 3.27 -13.45 15.89
CA LYS A 219 2.78 -12.62 16.98
C LYS A 219 1.29 -12.88 17.24
N PRO A 220 0.73 -12.48 18.41
CA PRO A 220 -0.69 -12.70 18.71
C PRO A 220 -1.59 -12.23 17.56
N GLY A 221 -2.47 -13.11 17.07
CA GLY A 221 -3.29 -12.89 15.87
C GLY A 221 -2.78 -13.59 14.58
N ASP A 222 -1.52 -14.05 14.54
CA ASP A 222 -1.01 -14.90 13.46
C ASP A 222 -1.30 -16.37 13.77
N ASN A 223 -2.40 -16.87 13.23
CA ASN A 223 -2.87 -18.25 13.44
C ASN A 223 -2.30 -19.26 12.43
N VAL A 224 -1.23 -18.91 11.71
CA VAL A 224 -0.59 -19.80 10.74
C VAL A 224 0.32 -20.80 11.46
N ALA A 225 -0.07 -22.08 11.44
CA ALA A 225 0.72 -23.16 12.04
C ALA A 225 2.03 -23.40 11.28
N ASP A 226 3.04 -23.94 11.98
CA ASP A 226 4.31 -24.42 11.40
C ASP A 226 5.10 -23.38 10.59
N ARG A 227 4.89 -22.09 10.86
CA ARG A 227 5.70 -21.03 10.28
C ARG A 227 7.14 -21.09 10.85
N PRO A 228 8.20 -21.00 10.03
CA PRO A 228 9.58 -21.12 10.51
C PRO A 228 9.94 -20.06 11.55
N GLU A 229 10.73 -20.41 12.57
CA GLU A 229 11.02 -19.52 13.71
C GLU A 229 11.62 -18.18 13.27
N TRP A 230 12.50 -18.19 12.25
CA TRP A 230 13.17 -17.00 11.73
C TRP A 230 12.20 -15.97 11.10
N THR A 231 10.95 -16.35 10.81
CA THR A 231 9.96 -15.40 10.29
C THR A 231 9.40 -14.49 11.38
N THR A 232 9.64 -14.79 12.66
CA THR A 232 9.15 -13.97 13.79
C THR A 232 9.49 -12.50 13.57
N GLU A 233 8.49 -11.63 13.74
CA GLU A 233 8.61 -10.17 13.57
C GLU A 233 8.94 -9.70 12.15
N GLY A 234 8.96 -10.60 11.16
CA GLY A 234 8.91 -10.24 9.76
C GLY A 234 7.48 -10.01 9.26
N SER A 235 7.36 -9.41 8.08
CA SER A 235 6.08 -9.11 7.43
C SER A 235 6.17 -9.31 5.93
N PHE A 236 5.08 -9.75 5.29
CA PHE A 236 5.01 -9.75 3.84
C PHE A 236 4.77 -8.33 3.33
N LEU A 237 5.61 -7.91 2.39
CA LEU A 237 5.56 -6.65 1.68
C LEU A 237 5.01 -6.90 0.28
N VAL A 238 3.87 -6.30 -0.03
CA VAL A 238 3.33 -6.27 -1.39
C VAL A 238 3.74 -4.96 -2.03
N PHE A 239 4.47 -5.03 -3.15
CA PHE A 239 4.76 -3.86 -3.98
C PHE A 239 3.90 -3.91 -5.24
N ARG A 240 3.33 -2.76 -5.64
CA ARG A 240 2.63 -2.56 -6.91
C ARG A 240 3.01 -1.20 -7.48
N GLN A 241 3.48 -1.16 -8.73
CA GLN A 241 3.59 0.07 -9.50
C GLN A 241 2.24 0.32 -10.18
N LEU A 242 1.47 1.25 -9.62
CA LEU A 242 0.12 1.57 -10.06
C LEU A 242 0.18 2.91 -10.81
N GLU A 243 0.20 2.87 -12.14
CA GLU A 243 0.09 4.07 -12.97
C GLU A 243 -1.31 4.66 -12.87
N GLN A 244 -1.41 6.00 -12.86
CA GLN A 244 -2.64 6.75 -12.69
C GLN A 244 -2.88 7.66 -13.90
N LEU A 245 -4.00 7.43 -14.60
CA LEU A 245 -4.47 8.23 -15.73
C LEU A 245 -5.22 9.47 -15.24
N VAL A 246 -4.48 10.47 -14.76
CA VAL A 246 -5.02 11.63 -14.02
C VAL A 246 -5.90 12.55 -14.89
N PRO A 247 -5.45 13.01 -16.07
CA PRO A 247 -6.30 13.80 -16.97
C PRO A 247 -7.60 13.08 -17.35
N GLU A 248 -7.52 11.78 -17.65
CA GLU A 248 -8.65 10.95 -18.02
C GLU A 248 -9.66 10.81 -16.88
N PHE A 249 -9.17 10.58 -15.65
CA PHE A 249 -10.02 10.53 -14.46
C PHE A 249 -10.72 11.88 -14.22
N HIS A 250 -10.02 13.00 -14.34
CA HIS A 250 -10.64 14.32 -14.16
C HIS A 250 -11.63 14.66 -15.26
N LYS A 251 -11.36 14.29 -16.50
CA LYS A 251 -12.34 14.38 -17.60
C LYS A 251 -13.57 13.54 -17.31
N PHE A 252 -13.39 12.30 -16.83
CA PHE A 252 -14.50 11.44 -16.45
C PHE A 252 -15.40 12.09 -15.39
N LEU A 253 -14.82 12.69 -14.34
CA LEU A 253 -15.59 13.41 -13.33
C LEU A 253 -16.35 14.61 -13.92
N ALA A 254 -15.68 15.40 -14.76
CA ALA A 254 -16.27 16.57 -15.40
C ALA A 254 -17.42 16.21 -16.35
N ASP A 255 -17.36 15.04 -16.99
CA ASP A 255 -18.39 14.52 -17.89
C ASP A 255 -19.58 13.91 -17.14
N ASN A 256 -19.38 13.44 -15.90
CA ASN A 256 -20.37 12.71 -15.10
C ASN A 256 -20.65 13.39 -13.74
N PRO A 257 -21.11 14.66 -13.71
CA PRO A 257 -21.41 15.36 -12.47
C PRO A 257 -22.61 14.73 -11.76
N VAL A 258 -22.57 14.71 -10.42
CA VAL A 258 -23.77 14.42 -9.62
C VAL A 258 -24.79 15.55 -9.82
N VAL A 259 -26.01 15.19 -10.22
CA VAL A 259 -27.12 16.14 -10.36
C VAL A 259 -27.95 16.14 -9.08
N LEU A 260 -27.87 17.24 -8.33
CA LEU A 260 -28.70 17.51 -7.15
C LEU A 260 -29.11 18.98 -7.13
N ASP A 261 -30.28 19.26 -6.57
CA ASP A 261 -30.78 20.63 -6.44
C ASP A 261 -29.79 21.53 -5.70
N GLY A 262 -29.41 22.65 -6.33
CA GLY A 262 -28.47 23.62 -5.77
C GLY A 262 -26.98 23.30 -5.93
N LEU A 263 -26.62 22.24 -6.66
CA LEU A 263 -25.24 22.00 -7.12
C LEU A 263 -25.06 22.43 -8.57
N ASP A 264 -24.03 23.25 -8.81
CA ASP A 264 -23.53 23.47 -10.17
C ASP A 264 -22.73 22.25 -10.67
N ARG A 265 -22.35 22.26 -11.95
CA ARG A 265 -21.63 21.15 -12.59
C ARG A 265 -20.28 20.88 -11.94
N GLU A 266 -19.56 21.91 -11.55
CA GLU A 266 -18.23 21.80 -10.95
C GLU A 266 -18.33 21.07 -9.60
N ARG A 267 -19.20 21.55 -8.71
CA ARG A 267 -19.45 20.91 -7.40
C ARG A 267 -20.06 19.53 -7.54
N GLY A 268 -20.89 19.29 -8.55
CA GLY A 268 -21.38 17.96 -8.90
C GLY A 268 -20.26 16.99 -9.29
N SER A 269 -19.24 17.48 -10.02
CA SER A 269 -18.06 16.68 -10.42
C SER A 269 -17.14 16.40 -9.22
N GLU A 270 -16.94 17.38 -8.33
CA GLU A 270 -16.20 17.20 -7.07
C GLU A 270 -16.89 16.17 -6.17
N LEU A 271 -18.21 16.28 -6.01
CA LEU A 271 -19.01 15.32 -5.25
C LEU A 271 -18.95 13.93 -5.88
N GLN A 272 -18.94 13.81 -7.21
CA GLN A 272 -18.77 12.54 -7.90
C GLN A 272 -17.44 11.89 -7.47
N GLY A 273 -16.32 12.61 -7.54
CA GLY A 273 -15.03 12.10 -7.09
C GLY A 273 -15.07 11.71 -5.61
N ALA A 274 -15.68 12.53 -4.76
CA ALA A 274 -15.82 12.23 -3.34
C ALA A 274 -16.64 10.95 -3.08
N ARG A 275 -17.66 10.67 -3.91
CA ARG A 275 -18.44 9.42 -3.88
C ARG A 275 -17.66 8.20 -4.37
N LEU A 276 -16.78 8.35 -5.36
CA LEU A 276 -15.92 7.26 -5.84
C LEU A 276 -14.90 6.85 -4.77
N PHE A 277 -14.30 7.81 -4.08
CA PHE A 277 -13.33 7.53 -3.02
C PHE A 277 -13.97 7.22 -1.66
N GLY A 278 -15.11 7.84 -1.35
CA GLY A 278 -15.72 7.89 -0.01
C GLY A 278 -15.15 8.99 0.90
N ARG A 279 -14.29 9.86 0.36
CA ARG A 279 -13.75 11.07 1.00
C ARG A 279 -13.65 12.20 -0.01
N TRP A 280 -13.74 13.43 0.45
CA TRP A 280 -13.32 14.58 -0.35
C TRP A 280 -11.80 14.61 -0.53
N LYS A 281 -11.32 15.40 -1.50
CA LYS A 281 -9.88 15.57 -1.75
C LYS A 281 -9.11 16.01 -0.49
N SER A 282 -9.72 16.82 0.38
CA SER A 282 -9.14 17.24 1.66
C SER A 282 -8.87 16.10 2.66
N GLY A 283 -9.52 14.94 2.47
CA GLY A 283 -9.55 13.84 3.43
C GLY A 283 -10.81 13.78 4.30
N ALA A 284 -11.69 14.78 4.23
CA ALA A 284 -12.97 14.77 4.95
C ALA A 284 -13.82 13.56 4.53
N SER A 285 -14.33 12.79 5.51
CA SER A 285 -15.19 11.64 5.23
C SER A 285 -16.51 12.08 4.62
N LEU A 286 -16.92 11.42 3.54
CA LEU A 286 -18.21 11.69 2.90
C LEU A 286 -19.38 11.39 3.84
N ILE A 287 -19.21 10.50 4.82
CA ILE A 287 -20.25 10.23 5.84
C ILE A 287 -20.51 11.45 6.72
N GLN A 288 -19.45 12.16 7.11
CA GLN A 288 -19.53 13.29 8.02
C GLN A 288 -19.83 14.60 7.28
N SER A 289 -19.47 14.70 5.99
CA SER A 289 -19.71 15.87 5.16
C SER A 289 -20.26 15.45 3.78
N PRO A 290 -21.56 15.15 3.66
CA PRO A 290 -22.10 14.41 2.50
C PRO A 290 -22.30 15.23 1.22
N THR A 291 -22.38 16.56 1.31
CA THR A 291 -22.76 17.42 0.17
C THR A 291 -21.77 18.55 -0.12
N LYS A 292 -20.75 18.74 0.75
CA LYS A 292 -19.70 19.76 0.58
C LYS A 292 -18.43 19.31 1.31
N ASP A 293 -17.27 19.69 0.80
CA ASP A 293 -16.00 19.46 1.50
C ASP A 293 -15.90 20.27 2.81
N ASP A 294 -15.22 19.69 3.80
CA ASP A 294 -14.80 20.33 5.05
C ASP A 294 -13.31 20.08 5.27
N SER A 295 -12.46 20.98 4.77
CA SER A 295 -11.01 20.85 4.90
C SER A 295 -10.51 20.91 6.36
N THR A 296 -11.29 21.50 7.28
CA THR A 296 -10.97 21.52 8.71
C THR A 296 -11.17 20.14 9.30
N LEU A 297 -12.26 19.45 8.93
CA LEU A 297 -12.46 18.05 9.25
C LEU A 297 -11.35 17.20 8.65
N GLY A 298 -11.06 17.34 7.35
CA GLY A 298 -10.04 16.52 6.65
C GLY A 298 -8.65 16.53 7.31
N LYS A 299 -8.25 17.68 7.87
CA LYS A 299 -6.96 17.88 8.55
C LYS A 299 -6.92 17.44 10.02
N ASP A 300 -8.05 17.06 10.61
CA ASP A 300 -8.14 16.70 12.03
C ASP A 300 -8.10 15.17 12.22
N PRO A 301 -6.94 14.58 12.60
CA PRO A 301 -6.80 13.13 12.76
C PRO A 301 -7.66 12.55 13.89
N LYS A 302 -8.19 13.39 14.79
CA LYS A 302 -9.09 12.93 15.87
C LYS A 302 -10.53 12.73 15.39
N ARG A 303 -10.90 13.32 14.25
CA ARG A 303 -12.29 13.32 13.76
C ARG A 303 -12.45 12.76 12.35
N ASN A 304 -11.45 12.91 11.48
CA ASN A 304 -11.55 12.57 10.05
C ASN A 304 -11.73 11.07 9.77
N ASN A 305 -11.54 10.20 10.77
CA ASN A 305 -11.74 8.77 10.68
C ASN A 305 -12.82 8.22 11.62
N ASP A 306 -13.45 9.09 12.42
CA ASP A 306 -14.44 8.74 13.44
C ASP A 306 -15.84 8.62 12.85
N PHE A 307 -16.07 7.53 12.10
CA PHE A 307 -17.37 7.24 11.52
C PHE A 307 -17.59 5.74 11.33
N GLN A 308 -18.87 5.40 11.18
CA GLN A 308 -19.35 4.09 10.78
C GLN A 308 -20.30 4.26 9.58
N PHE A 309 -20.48 3.24 8.77
CA PHE A 309 -21.37 3.33 7.62
C PHE A 309 -22.84 3.05 8.00
N PRO A 310 -23.82 3.62 7.26
CA PRO A 310 -25.23 3.32 7.45
C PRO A 310 -25.54 1.84 7.21
N GLN A 311 -26.38 1.27 8.09
CA GLN A 311 -26.72 -0.16 8.08
C GLN A 311 -28.07 -0.50 7.44
N ASN A 312 -28.86 0.51 7.03
CA ASN A 312 -30.06 0.27 6.23
C ASN A 312 -29.70 -0.54 4.96
N PRO A 313 -30.52 -1.52 4.55
CA PRO A 313 -30.30 -2.22 3.29
C PRO A 313 -30.77 -1.37 2.11
N GLY A 314 -30.43 -1.80 0.90
CA GLY A 314 -30.86 -1.16 -0.34
C GLY A 314 -30.19 0.20 -0.55
N ASP A 315 -30.84 1.02 -1.37
CA ASP A 315 -30.33 2.35 -1.71
C ASP A 315 -30.19 3.30 -0.50
N ALA A 316 -31.01 3.11 0.53
CA ALA A 316 -30.95 3.91 1.75
C ALA A 316 -29.59 3.78 2.47
N GLY A 317 -28.97 2.59 2.45
CA GLY A 317 -27.68 2.34 3.10
C GLY A 317 -26.47 2.93 2.38
N GLN A 318 -26.65 3.39 1.15
CA GLN A 318 -25.61 3.94 0.30
C GLN A 318 -25.90 5.37 -0.19
N ALA A 319 -26.96 5.99 0.34
CA ALA A 319 -27.32 7.36 0.03
C ALA A 319 -26.15 8.33 0.35
N LEU A 320 -25.57 8.21 1.55
CA LEU A 320 -24.45 9.05 2.00
C LEU A 320 -23.12 8.66 1.35
N CYS A 321 -22.75 7.37 1.43
CA CYS A 321 -21.52 6.85 0.84
C CYS A 321 -21.82 5.57 0.07
N PRO A 322 -21.51 5.50 -1.24
CA PRO A 322 -21.74 4.31 -2.05
C PRO A 322 -21.11 3.05 -1.43
N TYR A 323 -21.78 1.90 -1.53
CA TYR A 323 -21.18 0.63 -1.13
C TYR A 323 -19.89 0.30 -1.90
N ALA A 324 -19.80 0.78 -3.14
CA ALA A 324 -18.62 0.61 -3.99
C ALA A 324 -17.51 1.65 -3.76
N ALA A 325 -17.71 2.66 -2.89
CA ALA A 325 -16.68 3.66 -2.65
C ALA A 325 -15.38 3.01 -2.18
N HIS A 326 -14.24 3.52 -2.65
CA HIS A 326 -12.94 2.89 -2.46
C HIS A 326 -12.63 2.54 -1.00
N ILE A 327 -12.82 3.50 -0.06
CA ILE A 327 -12.58 3.24 1.36
C ILE A 327 -13.57 2.25 2.00
N ARG A 328 -14.77 2.09 1.43
CA ARG A 328 -15.83 1.20 1.94
C ARG A 328 -15.65 -0.22 1.41
N LYS A 329 -15.11 -0.36 0.20
CA LYS A 329 -14.63 -1.64 -0.35
C LYS A 329 -13.41 -2.16 0.42
N THR A 330 -12.43 -1.31 0.67
CA THR A 330 -11.14 -1.69 1.26
C THR A 330 -11.13 -1.72 2.79
N ASN A 331 -12.07 -1.05 3.45
CA ASN A 331 -12.35 -1.20 4.87
C ASN A 331 -13.87 -1.10 5.09
N PRO A 332 -14.59 -2.23 5.10
CA PRO A 332 -16.05 -2.26 5.22
C PRO A 332 -16.57 -1.77 6.57
N ARG A 333 -15.71 -1.64 7.59
CA ARG A 333 -16.09 -1.27 8.96
C ARG A 333 -17.30 -2.10 9.43
N ASN A 334 -18.35 -1.46 9.91
CA ASN A 334 -19.58 -2.09 10.37
C ASN A 334 -20.50 -2.61 9.25
N ASP A 335 -20.10 -2.61 7.97
CA ASP A 335 -20.83 -3.39 6.96
C ASP A 335 -20.65 -4.91 7.13
N LEU A 336 -19.60 -5.30 7.86
CA LEU A 336 -19.29 -6.66 8.27
C LEU A 336 -19.06 -6.71 9.79
N GLU A 337 -19.04 -7.90 10.35
CA GLU A 337 -18.62 -8.09 11.75
C GLU A 337 -17.11 -7.85 11.88
N PRO A 338 -16.61 -7.41 13.05
CA PRO A 338 -15.19 -7.09 13.23
C PRO A 338 -14.23 -8.23 12.86
N ASP A 339 -14.61 -9.48 13.10
CA ASP A 339 -13.79 -10.66 12.81
C ASP A 339 -13.70 -10.96 11.31
N ASP A 340 -14.64 -10.44 10.50
CA ASP A 340 -14.63 -10.48 9.04
C ASP A 340 -13.93 -9.25 8.41
N VAL A 341 -13.37 -8.36 9.23
CA VAL A 341 -12.68 -7.13 8.78
C VAL A 341 -11.23 -7.11 9.24
N LYS A 342 -11.00 -7.29 10.55
CA LYS A 342 -9.68 -7.12 11.17
C LYS A 342 -8.59 -7.97 10.51
N PRO A 343 -8.80 -9.27 10.21
CA PRO A 343 -7.75 -10.10 9.59
C PRO A 343 -7.33 -9.66 8.19
N HIS A 344 -8.14 -8.82 7.53
CA HIS A 344 -7.89 -8.30 6.19
C HIS A 344 -7.27 -6.90 6.20
N SER A 345 -6.90 -6.40 7.38
CA SER A 345 -6.22 -5.11 7.50
C SER A 345 -4.80 -5.19 6.97
N VAL A 346 -4.38 -4.15 6.25
CA VAL A 346 -3.02 -3.98 5.76
C VAL A 346 -2.48 -2.63 6.22
N ASN A 347 -1.18 -2.54 6.48
CA ASN A 347 -0.54 -1.26 6.77
C ASN A 347 0.08 -0.68 5.50
N ARG A 348 -0.39 0.48 5.03
CA ARG A 348 0.04 1.08 3.76
C ARG A 348 1.13 2.13 3.98
N THR A 349 2.19 2.05 3.18
CA THR A 349 3.35 2.96 3.24
C THR A 349 3.78 3.48 1.86
N GLY A 350 2.88 3.43 0.87
CA GLY A 350 3.17 3.86 -0.50
C GLY A 350 3.55 5.34 -0.66
N ILE A 351 4.04 5.69 -1.85
CA ILE A 351 4.46 7.05 -2.22
C ILE A 351 4.15 7.32 -3.69
N ALA A 352 3.77 8.55 -4.03
CA ALA A 352 3.56 8.93 -5.43
C ALA A 352 4.86 8.88 -6.25
N TYR A 353 4.79 8.58 -7.54
CA TYR A 353 5.92 8.62 -8.48
C TYR A 353 5.53 9.36 -9.76
N GLY A 354 6.55 9.82 -10.50
CA GLY A 354 6.36 10.55 -11.75
C GLY A 354 6.12 12.06 -11.57
N PRO A 355 6.00 12.80 -12.68
CA PRO A 355 5.81 14.24 -12.66
C PRO A 355 4.35 14.62 -12.37
N GLU A 356 4.13 15.87 -12.00
CA GLU A 356 2.80 16.47 -12.04
C GLU A 356 2.24 16.47 -13.48
N VAL A 357 0.92 16.64 -13.61
CA VAL A 357 0.25 16.80 -14.91
C VAL A 357 0.79 18.05 -15.60
N GLN A 358 1.22 17.92 -16.85
CA GLN A 358 1.71 19.03 -17.67
C GLN A 358 0.53 19.80 -18.30
N PRO A 359 0.72 21.07 -18.71
CA PRO A 359 -0.34 21.86 -19.34
C PRO A 359 -0.99 21.18 -20.56
N GLY A 360 -0.20 20.53 -21.43
CA GLY A 360 -0.72 19.82 -22.61
C GLY A 360 -1.63 18.65 -22.24
N GLU A 361 -1.21 17.80 -21.30
CA GLU A 361 -2.04 16.69 -20.80
C GLU A 361 -3.37 17.17 -20.20
N HIS A 362 -3.36 18.34 -19.54
CA HIS A 362 -4.58 18.93 -18.97
C HIS A 362 -5.55 19.40 -20.06
N GLU A 363 -5.05 20.05 -21.11
CA GLU A 363 -5.84 20.55 -22.24
C GLU A 363 -6.39 19.42 -23.12
N GLU A 364 -5.60 18.38 -23.35
CA GLU A 364 -5.96 17.25 -24.19
C GLU A 364 -6.76 16.17 -23.45
N HIS A 365 -6.74 16.21 -22.11
CA HIS A 365 -7.33 15.20 -21.23
C HIS A 365 -6.77 13.78 -21.45
N VAL A 366 -5.49 13.70 -21.82
CA VAL A 366 -4.77 12.45 -22.09
C VAL A 366 -3.43 12.46 -21.36
N SER A 367 -3.08 11.35 -20.73
CA SER A 367 -1.78 11.15 -20.09
C SER A 367 -0.67 10.93 -21.13
N GLU A 368 0.40 11.70 -21.03
CA GLU A 368 1.62 11.55 -21.83
C GLU A 368 2.79 11.03 -20.99
N PHE A 369 2.83 11.36 -19.70
CA PHE A 369 3.89 10.96 -18.80
C PHE A 369 3.39 9.97 -17.75
N SER A 370 4.19 8.92 -17.53
CA SER A 370 3.89 7.94 -16.48
C SER A 370 4.02 8.57 -15.09
N ARG A 371 2.95 8.43 -14.31
CA ARG A 371 2.83 8.86 -12.92
C ARG A 371 1.90 7.95 -12.18
N GLY A 372 1.99 7.93 -10.86
CA GLY A 372 1.02 7.20 -10.06
C GLY A 372 1.51 6.89 -8.67
N LEU A 373 1.17 5.70 -8.19
CA LEU A 373 1.47 5.26 -6.83
C LEU A 373 2.44 4.07 -6.86
N ALA A 374 3.58 4.22 -6.19
CA ALA A 374 4.38 3.10 -5.75
C ALA A 374 3.71 2.55 -4.49
N PHE A 375 2.74 1.67 -4.68
CA PHE A 375 1.94 1.12 -3.61
C PHE A 375 2.74 0.07 -2.84
N VAL A 376 2.74 0.20 -1.52
CA VAL A 376 3.35 -0.73 -0.59
C VAL A 376 2.37 -1.00 0.53
N CYS A 377 2.14 -2.28 0.85
CA CYS A 377 1.45 -2.67 2.06
C CYS A 377 2.05 -3.88 2.77
N TYR A 378 1.88 -3.90 4.09
CA TYR A 378 2.37 -4.92 5.00
C TYR A 378 1.24 -5.72 5.65
N GLN A 379 1.47 -7.03 5.78
CA GLN A 379 0.56 -8.00 6.38
C GLN A 379 1.33 -9.28 6.77
N SER A 380 0.82 -10.08 7.70
CA SER A 380 1.38 -11.40 8.01
C SER A 380 0.92 -12.50 7.05
N SER A 381 -0.11 -12.24 6.22
CA SER A 381 -0.58 -13.13 5.16
C SER A 381 -1.12 -12.33 3.97
N ILE A 382 -0.52 -12.50 2.80
CA ILE A 382 -0.91 -11.85 1.55
C ILE A 382 -2.31 -12.30 1.13
N ASP A 383 -2.60 -13.58 1.31
CA ASP A 383 -3.90 -14.19 1.01
C ASP A 383 -5.04 -13.57 1.80
N LYS A 384 -4.79 -13.23 3.07
CA LYS A 384 -5.79 -12.56 3.92
C LYS A 384 -5.80 -11.04 3.74
N GLY A 385 -4.66 -10.42 3.48
CA GLY A 385 -4.55 -8.96 3.31
C GLY A 385 -4.85 -8.52 1.88
N PHE A 386 -3.79 -8.15 1.17
CA PHE A 386 -3.86 -7.58 -0.18
C PHE A 386 -4.69 -8.39 -1.17
N GLN A 387 -4.45 -9.70 -1.30
CA GLN A 387 -5.15 -10.50 -2.31
C GLN A 387 -6.64 -10.60 -2.03
N PHE A 388 -7.03 -10.84 -0.77
CA PHE A 388 -8.43 -10.88 -0.40
C PHE A 388 -9.12 -9.55 -0.69
N MET A 389 -8.51 -8.43 -0.30
CA MET A 389 -9.05 -7.10 -0.52
C MET A 389 -9.24 -6.81 -2.02
N GLN A 390 -8.24 -7.13 -2.85
CA GLN A 390 -8.35 -6.94 -4.29
C GLN A 390 -9.42 -7.85 -4.91
N LYS A 391 -9.33 -9.16 -4.67
CA LYS A 391 -10.14 -10.19 -5.36
C LYS A 391 -11.57 -10.27 -4.81
N SER A 392 -11.70 -10.39 -3.49
CA SER A 392 -12.97 -10.68 -2.82
C SER A 392 -13.81 -9.43 -2.56
N TRP A 393 -13.18 -8.25 -2.48
CA TRP A 393 -13.87 -6.99 -2.20
C TRP A 393 -13.88 -6.03 -3.39
N ALA A 394 -12.72 -5.56 -3.84
CA ALA A 394 -12.63 -4.52 -4.87
C ALA A 394 -13.14 -5.01 -6.24
N ASN A 395 -12.74 -6.22 -6.66
CA ASN A 395 -13.15 -6.84 -7.92
C ASN A 395 -14.55 -7.46 -7.87
N ASN A 396 -15.13 -7.62 -6.68
CA ASN A 396 -16.40 -8.32 -6.51
C ASN A 396 -17.60 -7.35 -6.57
N GLN A 397 -18.35 -7.40 -7.66
CA GLN A 397 -19.53 -6.55 -7.87
C GLN A 397 -20.65 -6.74 -6.83
N ARG A 398 -20.70 -7.89 -6.16
CA ARG A 398 -21.72 -8.24 -5.15
C ARG A 398 -21.23 -8.05 -3.71
N PHE A 399 -20.08 -7.41 -3.53
CA PHE A 399 -19.53 -7.03 -2.23
C PHE A 399 -19.79 -5.55 -1.93
N PRO A 400 -20.11 -5.15 -0.67
CA PRO A 400 -20.41 -5.96 0.53
C PRO A 400 -21.58 -6.93 0.31
N PRO A 401 -21.70 -8.00 1.12
CA PRO A 401 -22.55 -9.16 0.81
C PRO A 401 -23.96 -8.79 0.35
N PHE A 402 -24.28 -9.12 -0.90
CA PHE A 402 -25.61 -8.87 -1.47
C PHE A 402 -26.77 -9.37 -0.59
N LYS A 403 -26.60 -10.50 0.10
CA LYS A 403 -27.61 -11.08 1.00
C LYS A 403 -28.06 -10.09 2.08
N THR A 404 -27.17 -9.25 2.59
CA THR A 404 -27.48 -8.26 3.63
C THR A 404 -27.80 -6.90 3.03
N LYS A 405 -27.06 -6.48 1.99
CA LYS A 405 -27.17 -5.11 1.44
C LYS A 405 -28.22 -4.96 0.34
N LYS A 406 -28.66 -6.05 -0.32
CA LYS A 406 -29.69 -6.06 -1.38
C LYS A 406 -29.41 -5.12 -2.57
N VAL A 407 -28.12 -4.86 -2.85
CA VAL A 407 -27.63 -4.02 -3.94
C VAL A 407 -26.46 -4.72 -4.62
N VAL A 408 -26.42 -4.72 -5.95
CA VAL A 408 -25.19 -5.04 -6.69
C VAL A 408 -24.37 -3.76 -6.74
N ALA A 409 -23.41 -3.63 -5.81
CA ALA A 409 -22.66 -2.39 -5.63
C ALA A 409 -21.80 -2.04 -6.86
N GLY A 410 -21.33 -3.06 -7.58
CA GLY A 410 -20.35 -2.94 -8.65
C GLY A 410 -18.91 -2.99 -8.14
N PHE A 411 -17.98 -2.75 -9.04
CA PHE A 411 -16.54 -2.69 -8.77
C PHE A 411 -16.17 -1.50 -7.90
N ASP A 412 -15.11 -1.63 -7.12
CA ASP A 412 -14.36 -0.47 -6.64
C ASP A 412 -13.97 0.40 -7.86
N PRO A 413 -14.30 1.70 -7.88
CA PRO A 413 -14.09 2.51 -9.07
C PRO A 413 -12.63 2.88 -9.31
N ILE A 414 -11.78 2.83 -8.28
CA ILE A 414 -10.38 3.24 -8.34
C ILE A 414 -9.49 2.04 -8.64
N ILE A 415 -9.63 0.95 -7.88
CA ILE A 415 -8.73 -0.21 -7.98
C ILE A 415 -9.41 -1.50 -8.41
N GLY A 416 -10.74 -1.52 -8.56
CA GLY A 416 -11.43 -2.71 -9.06
C GLY A 416 -10.94 -3.04 -10.48
N GLN A 417 -10.78 -4.33 -10.77
CA GLN A 417 -10.17 -4.82 -12.00
C GLN A 417 -11.02 -5.93 -12.63
N ALA A 418 -11.04 -5.96 -13.96
CA ALA A 418 -11.80 -6.92 -14.75
C ALA A 418 -11.02 -7.45 -15.96
N ASN A 419 -9.68 -7.57 -15.86
CA ASN A 419 -8.78 -8.01 -16.93
C ASN A 419 -8.91 -7.14 -18.19
N GLY A 420 -8.84 -5.81 -18.02
CA GLY A 420 -8.97 -4.83 -19.11
C GLY A 420 -10.39 -4.59 -19.64
N LEU A 421 -11.41 -5.28 -19.10
CA LEU A 421 -12.81 -5.06 -19.49
C LEU A 421 -13.42 -3.83 -18.79
N PRO A 422 -14.39 -3.14 -19.42
CA PRO A 422 -15.16 -2.08 -18.77
C PRO A 422 -15.82 -2.55 -17.47
N ARG A 423 -15.89 -1.66 -16.47
CA ARG A 423 -16.42 -1.96 -15.14
C ARG A 423 -17.69 -1.19 -14.85
N GLU A 424 -18.64 -1.82 -14.17
CA GLU A 424 -19.82 -1.16 -13.63
C GLU A 424 -19.62 -0.84 -12.14
N THR A 425 -20.01 0.37 -11.72
CA THR A 425 -19.83 0.84 -10.34
C THR A 425 -21.03 1.69 -9.89
N LEU A 426 -21.03 2.08 -8.61
CA LEU A 426 -22.09 2.86 -7.97
C LEU A 426 -23.50 2.27 -8.19
N GLY A 427 -23.63 0.95 -8.18
CA GLY A 427 -24.90 0.27 -8.45
C GLY A 427 -25.96 0.50 -7.37
N SER A 428 -27.18 0.09 -7.68
CA SER A 428 -28.39 0.30 -6.85
C SER A 428 -29.29 -0.93 -6.81
N SER A 429 -30.42 -0.86 -6.10
CA SER A 429 -31.43 -1.93 -6.13
C SER A 429 -31.93 -2.20 -7.56
N GLU A 430 -31.93 -1.18 -8.41
CA GLU A 430 -32.38 -1.25 -9.80
C GLU A 430 -31.28 -1.66 -10.80
N GLY A 431 -30.05 -1.89 -10.32
CA GLY A 431 -28.91 -2.25 -11.17
C GLY A 431 -27.80 -1.19 -11.22
N PRO A 432 -26.83 -1.34 -12.14
CA PRO A 432 -25.66 -0.48 -12.26
C PRO A 432 -26.06 0.95 -12.63
N ARG A 433 -25.37 1.96 -12.08
CA ARG A 433 -25.66 3.38 -12.37
C ARG A 433 -24.56 4.07 -13.17
N MET A 434 -23.39 3.45 -13.29
CA MET A 434 -22.23 4.06 -13.90
C MET A 434 -21.32 3.00 -14.52
N THR A 435 -20.89 3.25 -15.75
CA THR A 435 -19.90 2.44 -16.46
C THR A 435 -18.58 3.20 -16.50
N LEU A 436 -17.51 2.56 -16.10
CA LEU A 436 -16.15 3.02 -16.23
C LEU A 436 -15.59 2.47 -17.55
N PRO A 437 -15.38 3.32 -18.56
CA PRO A 437 -15.02 2.86 -19.90
C PRO A 437 -13.56 2.37 -19.97
N ILE A 438 -12.72 2.84 -19.07
CA ILE A 438 -11.30 2.49 -18.94
C ILE A 438 -10.95 2.34 -17.46
N ASP A 439 -9.81 1.71 -17.20
CA ASP A 439 -9.19 1.75 -15.88
C ASP A 439 -8.39 3.03 -15.70
N PHE A 440 -8.67 3.75 -14.61
CA PHE A 440 -7.89 4.94 -14.25
C PHE A 440 -6.58 4.58 -13.55
N VAL A 441 -6.51 3.38 -12.99
CA VAL A 441 -5.31 2.82 -12.37
C VAL A 441 -4.88 1.60 -13.17
N ILE A 442 -3.66 1.64 -13.71
CA ILE A 442 -3.08 0.56 -14.51
C ILE A 442 -1.95 -0.08 -13.73
N SER A 443 -2.04 -1.39 -13.53
CA SER A 443 -0.95 -2.17 -12.96
C SER A 443 0.20 -2.30 -13.95
N ARG A 444 1.36 -1.73 -13.60
CA ARG A 444 2.61 -1.83 -14.37
C ARG A 444 3.60 -2.83 -13.78
N GLY A 445 3.14 -3.60 -12.80
CA GLY A 445 3.85 -4.70 -12.21
C GLY A 445 4.15 -4.54 -10.74
N GLY A 446 4.83 -5.55 -10.22
CA GLY A 446 5.18 -5.63 -8.83
C GLY A 446 5.63 -7.03 -8.46
N GLU A 447 5.80 -7.24 -7.17
CA GLU A 447 6.23 -8.52 -6.62
C GLU A 447 5.81 -8.62 -5.15
N TYR A 448 5.71 -9.86 -4.66
CA TYR A 448 5.55 -10.18 -3.26
C TYR A 448 6.91 -10.44 -2.61
N PHE A 449 7.18 -9.73 -1.53
CA PHE A 449 8.42 -9.85 -0.77
C PHE A 449 8.11 -10.21 0.69
N PHE A 450 9.12 -10.71 1.39
CA PHE A 450 9.14 -10.85 2.83
C PHE A 450 10.23 -9.93 3.38
N SER A 451 9.84 -9.03 4.29
CA SER A 451 10.75 -8.22 5.09
C SER A 451 11.06 -8.97 6.38
N PRO A 452 12.21 -9.67 6.48
CA PRO A 452 12.59 -10.39 7.69
C PRO A 452 12.89 -9.43 8.86
N SER A 453 12.91 -9.95 10.07
CA SER A 453 13.42 -9.21 11.23
C SER A 453 14.94 -8.96 11.11
N ILE A 454 15.44 -7.98 11.85
CA ILE A 454 16.86 -7.62 11.87
C ILE A 454 17.71 -8.79 12.41
N ASP A 455 17.20 -9.52 13.40
CA ASP A 455 17.81 -10.74 13.91
C ASP A 455 17.90 -11.84 12.85
N ALA A 456 16.81 -12.09 12.11
CA ALA A 456 16.80 -13.05 11.01
C ALA A 456 17.81 -12.66 9.91
N LEU A 457 17.91 -11.38 9.55
CA LEU A 457 18.94 -10.90 8.62
C LEU A 457 20.36 -11.27 9.09
N ARG A 458 20.66 -11.04 10.37
CA ARG A 458 21.98 -11.25 10.96
C ARG A 458 22.35 -12.71 11.22
N HIS A 459 21.37 -13.55 11.50
CA HIS A 459 21.63 -14.90 12.03
C HIS A 459 21.08 -16.04 11.15
N HIS A 460 20.09 -15.77 10.30
CA HIS A 460 19.53 -16.78 9.39
C HIS A 460 19.93 -16.53 7.94
N PHE A 461 19.88 -15.28 7.48
CA PHE A 461 20.22 -14.93 6.10
C PHE A 461 21.73 -14.76 5.90
N ALA A 462 22.38 -14.11 6.86
CA ALA A 462 23.82 -13.90 6.79
C ALA A 462 24.61 -15.20 6.86
N GLY A 463 25.75 -15.22 6.15
CA GLY A 463 26.70 -16.33 6.22
C GLY A 463 27.59 -16.16 7.45
N VAL A 464 27.89 -17.25 8.17
CA VAL A 464 28.88 -17.21 9.25
C VAL A 464 30.19 -16.62 8.69
N PRO A 465 30.76 -15.55 9.29
CA PRO A 465 32.02 -15.02 8.83
C PRO A 465 33.08 -16.12 8.92
N ARG A 466 33.80 -16.39 7.82
CA ARG A 466 35.02 -17.21 7.90
C ARG A 466 35.96 -16.48 8.86
N ARG A 467 36.33 -17.12 9.98
CA ARG A 467 37.47 -16.65 10.78
C ARG A 467 38.67 -16.52 9.84
N PRO A 468 39.42 -15.40 9.89
CA PRO A 468 40.70 -15.35 9.18
C PRO A 468 41.58 -16.49 9.72
N GLU A 469 42.13 -17.29 8.80
CA GLU A 469 43.14 -18.31 9.09
C GLU A 469 44.45 -17.67 9.56
#